data_AF-A0A1H1AP13-F1
#
_entry.id   AF-A0A1H1AP13-F1
#
_cell.length_a   1.000
_cell.length_b   1.000
_cell.length_c   1.000
_cell.angle_alpha   90.00
_cell.angle_beta   90.00
_cell.angle_gamma   90.00
#
_symmetry.space_group_name_H-M   'P 1'
#
loop_
_entity.id
_entity.type
_entity.pdbx_description
1 polymer ?
#
loop_
_entity_poly.entity_id
_entity_poly.type
_entity_poly.pdbx_seq_one_letter_code
_entity_poly.pdbx_strand_id
1 'polypeptide(L)'
;MIYRETSSQATGSPTQIRQRLNAAIDAIDATTFELAPALESARATYGHYDAITRGYETSLKTLRSADQSDPRVLGLLETGTKMLNTVRTNREFWCERYCQELERTNKLEVVRDQLLAARHRLDVAQQLAEGHAHLASLAAIGEPLPNAANTDQPELREALRLVHEAEALAELKEWS
;
A
#
# COMPACT_ATOMS: atom_id res chain seq x y z
N MET A 1 -44.53 -5.35 -3.51
CA MET A 1 -43.42 -5.95 -2.74
C MET A 1 -42.42 -6.45 -3.77
N ILE A 2 -41.38 -5.65 -4.07
CA ILE A 2 -40.45 -5.89 -5.17
C ILE A 2 -39.27 -6.66 -4.60
N TYR A 3 -39.04 -7.89 -5.08
CA TYR A 3 -37.82 -8.64 -4.84
C TYR A 3 -36.66 -7.88 -5.50
N ARG A 4 -35.72 -7.34 -4.71
CA ARG A 4 -34.41 -6.94 -5.22
C ARG A 4 -33.51 -8.16 -5.21
N GLU A 5 -33.42 -8.82 -6.36
CA GLU A 5 -32.29 -9.66 -6.71
C GLU A 5 -31.07 -8.75 -6.94
N THR A 6 -30.21 -8.64 -5.95
CA THR A 6 -28.81 -8.22 -6.16
C THR A 6 -27.92 -9.21 -5.44
N SER A 7 -27.87 -10.41 -5.99
CA SER A 7 -26.84 -11.41 -5.68
C SER A 7 -26.29 -11.91 -7.01
N SER A 8 -25.65 -10.99 -7.75
CA SER A 8 -24.76 -11.37 -8.85
C SER A 8 -23.55 -12.06 -8.20
N GLN A 9 -23.70 -13.35 -7.91
CA GLN A 9 -22.58 -14.22 -7.58
C GLN A 9 -21.69 -14.28 -8.82
N ALA A 10 -20.55 -13.58 -8.77
CA ALA A 10 -19.54 -13.67 -9.81
C ALA A 10 -18.95 -15.09 -9.82
N THR A 11 -19.55 -15.97 -10.63
CA THR A 11 -19.08 -17.33 -10.91
C THR A 11 -18.00 -17.29 -11.99
N GLY A 12 -16.83 -16.74 -11.64
CA GLY A 12 -15.64 -16.84 -12.49
C GLY A 12 -15.02 -18.23 -12.40
N SER A 13 -14.57 -18.79 -13.51
CA SER A 13 -13.77 -20.02 -13.46
C SER A 13 -12.46 -19.75 -12.68
N PRO A 14 -11.87 -20.75 -12.00
CA PRO A 14 -10.60 -20.57 -11.29
C PRO A 14 -9.50 -19.90 -12.13
N THR A 15 -9.46 -20.19 -13.43
CA THR A 15 -8.56 -19.52 -14.40
C THR A 15 -8.85 -18.02 -14.54
N GLN A 16 -10.11 -17.62 -14.60
CA GLN A 16 -10.51 -16.21 -14.67
C GLN A 16 -10.19 -15.47 -13.36
N ILE A 17 -10.37 -16.14 -12.21
CA ILE A 17 -10.01 -15.57 -10.90
C ILE A 17 -8.50 -15.36 -10.80
N ARG A 18 -7.70 -16.34 -11.25
CA ARG A 18 -6.23 -16.20 -11.31
C ARG A 18 -5.80 -15.05 -12.22
N GLN A 19 -6.44 -14.89 -13.38
CA GLN A 19 -6.16 -13.77 -14.29
C GLN A 19 -6.47 -12.42 -13.64
N ARG A 20 -7.60 -12.28 -12.95
CA ARG A 20 -7.95 -11.04 -12.22
C ARG A 20 -7.00 -10.75 -11.07
N LEU A 21 -6.59 -11.77 -10.30
CA LEU A 21 -5.58 -11.63 -9.26
C LEU A 21 -4.24 -11.13 -9.82
N ASN A 22 -3.77 -11.70 -10.94
CA ASN A 22 -2.54 -11.25 -11.58
C ASN A 22 -2.65 -9.81 -12.09
N ALA A 23 -3.76 -9.47 -12.76
CA ALA A 23 -3.98 -8.10 -13.22
C ALA A 23 -4.02 -7.08 -12.06
N ALA A 24 -4.61 -7.44 -10.92
CA ALA A 24 -4.62 -6.59 -9.72
C ALA A 24 -3.22 -6.44 -9.11
N ILE A 25 -2.42 -7.51 -9.08
CA ILE A 25 -1.01 -7.45 -8.64
C ILE A 25 -0.20 -6.54 -9.57
N ASP A 26 -0.32 -6.72 -10.88
CA ASP A 26 0.38 -5.91 -11.89
C ASP A 26 0.00 -4.43 -11.78
N ALA A 27 -1.28 -4.12 -11.52
CA ALA A 27 -1.75 -2.77 -11.30
C ALA A 27 -1.14 -2.13 -10.04
N ILE A 28 -1.09 -2.86 -8.92
CA ILE A 28 -0.45 -2.38 -7.69
C ILE A 28 1.05 -2.18 -7.88
N ASP A 29 1.72 -3.07 -8.60
CA ASP A 29 3.15 -2.94 -8.90
C ASP A 29 3.42 -1.69 -9.75
N ALA A 30 2.57 -1.40 -10.75
CA ALA A 30 2.65 -0.18 -11.53
C ALA A 30 2.42 1.08 -10.67
N THR A 31 1.37 1.10 -9.83
CA THR A 31 1.10 2.24 -8.93
C THR A 31 2.23 2.44 -7.92
N THR A 32 2.80 1.37 -7.37
CA THR A 32 3.93 1.44 -6.44
C THR A 32 5.16 2.02 -7.12
N PHE A 33 5.42 1.63 -8.37
CA PHE A 33 6.49 2.19 -9.19
C PHE A 33 6.29 3.70 -9.46
N GLU A 34 5.06 4.13 -9.73
CA GLU A 34 4.73 5.55 -9.95
C GLU A 34 4.81 6.40 -8.67
N LEU A 35 4.54 5.83 -7.50
CA LEU A 35 4.63 6.53 -6.21
C LEU A 35 6.07 6.64 -5.67
N ALA A 36 6.97 5.74 -6.06
CA ALA A 36 8.34 5.72 -5.56
C ALA A 36 9.10 7.06 -5.72
N PRO A 37 9.02 7.78 -6.86
CA PRO A 37 9.60 9.11 -7.00
C PRO A 37 8.99 10.15 -6.06
N ALA A 38 7.69 10.10 -5.80
CA ALA A 38 7.01 11.03 -4.91
C ALA A 38 7.47 10.83 -3.46
N LEU A 39 7.56 9.58 -3.00
CA LEU A 39 8.08 9.23 -1.68
C LEU A 39 9.54 9.66 -1.50
N GLU A 40 10.40 9.37 -2.48
CA GLU A 40 11.81 9.75 -2.42
C GLU A 40 11.99 11.27 -2.44
N SER A 41 11.20 11.98 -3.27
CA SER A 41 11.19 13.44 -3.31
C SER A 41 10.76 14.07 -1.97
N ALA A 42 9.68 13.55 -1.37
CA ALA A 42 9.22 14.02 -0.06
C ALA A 42 10.26 13.76 1.04
N ARG A 43 10.88 12.59 1.03
CA ARG A 43 11.95 12.21 1.98
C ARG A 43 13.18 13.11 1.84
N ALA A 44 13.65 13.32 0.61
CA ALA A 44 14.81 14.17 0.32
C ALA A 44 14.54 15.62 0.73
N THR A 45 13.35 16.13 0.42
CA THR A 45 12.96 17.51 0.73
C THR A 45 12.81 17.73 2.23
N TYR A 46 12.17 16.79 2.94
CA TYR A 46 12.12 16.80 4.40
C TYR A 46 13.53 16.81 5.01
N GLY A 47 14.42 15.93 4.56
CA GLY A 47 15.82 15.88 5.02
C GLY A 47 16.58 17.19 4.77
N HIS A 48 16.31 17.85 3.64
CA HIS A 48 16.91 19.15 3.33
C HIS A 48 16.44 20.24 4.31
N TYR A 49 15.13 20.37 4.56
CA TYR A 49 14.61 21.34 5.51
C TYR A 49 15.04 21.05 6.95
N ASP A 50 15.20 19.79 7.33
CA ASP A 50 15.74 19.42 8.62
C ASP A 50 17.22 19.86 8.78
N ALA A 51 18.04 19.65 7.75
CA ALA A 51 19.43 20.12 7.75
C ALA A 51 19.52 21.65 7.83
N ILE A 52 18.69 22.38 7.07
CA ILE A 52 18.63 23.85 7.13
C ILE A 52 18.20 24.32 8.51
N THR A 53 17.19 23.67 9.12
CA THR A 53 16.70 24.00 10.46
C THR A 53 17.84 23.91 11.48
N ARG A 54 18.59 22.80 11.48
CA ARG A 54 19.75 22.61 12.36
C ARG A 54 20.86 23.64 12.10
N GLY A 55 21.08 24.02 10.84
CA GLY A 55 22.03 25.08 10.47
C GLY A 55 21.65 26.44 11.06
N TYR A 56 20.39 26.85 10.94
CA TYR A 56 19.89 28.08 11.55
C TYR A 56 19.95 28.04 13.08
N GLU A 57 19.54 26.93 13.70
CA GLU A 57 19.61 26.77 15.16
C GLU A 57 21.04 26.92 15.68
N THR A 58 22.01 26.32 14.99
CA THR A 58 23.44 26.43 15.32
C THR A 58 23.92 27.88 15.16
N SER A 59 23.59 28.52 14.04
CA SER A 59 24.01 29.89 13.74
C SER A 59 23.42 30.89 14.73
N LEU A 60 22.13 30.75 15.07
CA LEU A 60 21.46 31.57 16.06
C LEU A 60 22.01 31.35 17.46
N LYS A 61 22.40 30.11 17.83
CA LYS A 61 23.07 29.83 19.09
C LYS A 61 24.39 30.60 19.20
N THR A 62 25.20 30.59 18.13
CA THR A 62 26.46 31.35 18.07
C THR A 62 26.22 32.85 18.15
N LEU A 63 25.23 33.38 17.42
CA LEU A 63 24.88 34.81 17.46
C LEU A 63 24.37 35.25 18.83
N ARG A 64 23.63 34.39 19.55
CA ARG A 64 23.17 34.69 20.92
C ARG A 64 24.31 34.77 21.94
N SER A 65 25.43 34.11 21.68
CA SER A 65 26.64 34.23 22.50
C SER A 65 27.55 35.40 22.11
N ALA A 66 27.28 36.07 20.99
CA ALA A 66 28.01 37.26 20.57
C ALA A 66 27.54 38.51 21.34
N ASP A 67 28.24 39.63 21.16
CA ASP A 67 27.87 40.90 21.76
C ASP A 67 26.53 41.41 21.17
N GLN A 68 25.47 41.31 21.97
CA GLN A 68 24.12 41.73 21.59
C GLN A 68 23.91 43.25 21.68
N SER A 69 24.93 44.02 22.08
CA SER A 69 24.89 45.48 21.99
C SER A 69 25.18 45.98 20.56
N ASP A 70 25.75 45.15 19.69
CA ASP A 70 25.93 45.48 18.28
C ASP A 70 24.58 45.37 17.53
N PRO A 71 24.06 46.47 16.95
CA PRO A 71 22.78 46.47 16.23
C PRO A 71 22.77 45.51 15.02
N ARG A 72 23.94 45.18 14.45
CA ARG A 72 24.05 44.21 13.35
C ARG A 72 23.77 42.79 13.85
N VAL A 73 24.26 42.45 15.04
CA VAL A 73 24.02 41.15 15.68
C VAL A 73 22.53 41.00 16.01
N LEU A 74 21.90 42.05 16.53
CA LEU A 74 20.45 42.08 16.77
C LEU A 74 19.63 41.88 15.48
N GLY A 75 19.98 42.58 14.39
CA GLY A 75 19.32 42.41 13.10
C GLY A 75 19.45 41.00 12.50
N LEU A 76 20.63 40.38 12.65
CA LEU A 76 20.86 38.98 12.24
C LEU A 76 20.09 37.99 13.11
N LEU A 77 19.98 38.24 14.42
CA LEU A 77 19.18 37.42 15.33
C LEU A 77 17.70 37.47 14.97
N GLU A 78 17.16 38.67 14.71
CA GLU A 78 15.76 38.84 14.33
C GLU A 78 15.48 38.16 12.99
N THR A 79 16.29 38.44 11.98
CA THR A 79 16.14 37.87 10.63
C THR A 79 16.30 36.36 10.64
N GLY A 80 17.35 35.85 11.30
CA GLY A 80 17.61 34.42 11.41
C GLY A 80 16.50 33.69 12.18
N THR A 81 15.90 34.32 13.20
CA THR A 81 14.75 33.75 13.91
C THR A 81 13.51 33.66 13.03
N LYS A 82 13.22 34.70 12.22
CA LYS A 82 12.12 34.67 11.24
C LYS A 82 12.35 33.57 10.19
N MET A 83 13.56 33.49 9.63
CA MET A 83 13.90 32.44 8.65
C MET A 83 13.82 31.04 9.25
N LEU A 84 14.30 30.83 10.47
CA LEU A 84 14.19 29.56 11.18
C LEU A 84 12.72 29.13 11.33
N ASN A 85 11.83 30.06 11.69
CA ASN A 85 10.41 29.74 11.81
C ASN A 85 9.80 29.33 10.46
N THR A 86 10.09 30.04 9.37
CA THR A 86 9.64 29.66 8.03
C THR A 86 10.15 28.28 7.61
N VAL A 87 11.42 27.99 7.84
CA VAL A 87 12.03 26.68 7.53
C VAL A 87 11.40 25.58 8.36
N ARG A 88 11.10 25.81 9.64
CA ARG A 88 10.41 24.85 10.51
C ARG A 88 9.00 24.52 10.01
N THR A 89 8.22 25.54 9.63
CA THR A 89 6.90 25.32 9.04
C THR A 89 6.99 24.49 7.76
N ASN A 90 7.96 24.79 6.89
CA ASN A 90 8.19 23.98 5.68
C ASN A 90 8.63 22.55 6.02
N ARG A 91 9.49 22.37 7.04
CA ARG A 91 9.92 21.04 7.52
C ARG A 91 8.72 20.23 8.00
N GLU A 92 7.83 20.82 8.78
CA GLU A 92 6.61 20.19 9.28
C GLU A 92 5.69 19.78 8.14
N PHE A 93 5.43 20.68 7.18
CA PHE A 93 4.67 20.37 5.98
C PHE A 93 5.26 19.17 5.21
N TRP A 94 6.57 19.16 4.97
CA TRP A 94 7.21 18.06 4.24
C TRP A 94 7.31 16.76 5.07
N CYS A 95 7.34 16.86 6.40
CA CYS A 95 7.24 15.72 7.29
C CYS A 95 5.86 15.06 7.16
N GLU A 96 4.78 15.85 7.20
CA GLU A 96 3.42 15.35 6.99
C GLU A 96 3.25 14.72 5.61
N ARG A 97 3.76 15.37 4.55
CA ARG A 97 3.75 14.82 3.19
C ARG A 97 4.51 13.50 3.09
N TYR A 98 5.71 13.42 3.68
CA TYR A 98 6.49 12.18 3.69
C TYR A 98 5.75 11.05 4.41
N CYS A 99 5.14 11.33 5.58
CA CYS A 99 4.33 10.35 6.29
C CYS A 99 3.12 9.88 5.48
N GLN A 100 2.42 10.80 4.81
CA GLN A 100 1.28 10.45 3.95
C GLN A 100 1.68 9.51 2.81
N GLU A 101 2.77 9.82 2.09
CA GLU A 101 3.25 8.96 1.01
C GLU A 101 3.74 7.61 1.54
N LEU A 102 4.42 7.58 2.69
CA LEU A 102 4.86 6.34 3.33
C LEU A 102 3.66 5.45 3.72
N GLU A 103 2.61 6.04 4.30
CA GLU A 103 1.39 5.30 4.62
C GLU A 103 0.69 4.74 3.37
N ARG A 104 0.70 5.50 2.26
CA ARG A 104 0.14 5.04 0.98
C ARG A 104 0.92 3.86 0.42
N THR A 105 2.26 3.94 0.40
CA THR A 105 3.12 2.83 -0.02
C THR A 105 2.90 1.58 0.84
N ASN A 106 2.89 1.73 2.17
CA ASN A 106 2.66 0.60 3.08
C ASN A 106 1.29 -0.07 2.85
N LYS A 107 0.23 0.71 2.59
CA LYS A 107 -1.10 0.15 2.29
C LYS A 107 -1.09 -0.67 1.00
N LEU A 108 -0.42 -0.19 -0.05
CA LEU A 108 -0.29 -0.93 -1.31
C LEU A 108 0.49 -2.23 -1.12
N GLU A 109 1.59 -2.20 -0.36
CA GLU A 109 2.37 -3.41 -0.04
C GLU A 109 1.53 -4.45 0.71
N VAL A 110 0.74 -4.04 1.72
CA VAL A 110 -0.14 -4.94 2.47
C VAL A 110 -1.18 -5.59 1.54
N VAL A 111 -1.80 -4.82 0.65
CA VAL A 111 -2.80 -5.35 -0.29
C VAL A 111 -2.16 -6.30 -1.28
N ARG A 112 -0.96 -5.97 -1.78
CA ARG A 112 -0.17 -6.83 -2.66
C ARG A 112 0.12 -8.18 -2.01
N ASP A 113 0.55 -8.19 -0.76
CA ASP A 113 0.84 -9.42 -0.02
C ASP A 113 -0.42 -10.26 0.20
N GLN A 114 -1.56 -9.61 0.47
CA GLN A 114 -2.86 -10.30 0.57
C GLN A 114 -3.28 -10.93 -0.76
N LEU A 115 -3.07 -10.25 -1.90
CA LEU A 115 -3.36 -10.81 -3.23
C LEU A 115 -2.44 -11.97 -3.59
N LEU A 116 -1.16 -11.88 -3.25
CA LEU A 116 -0.21 -12.98 -3.44
C LEU A 116 -0.61 -14.20 -2.60
N ALA A 117 -1.02 -13.99 -1.35
CA ALA A 117 -1.54 -15.05 -0.49
C ALA A 117 -2.84 -15.66 -1.06
N ALA A 118 -3.76 -14.83 -1.56
CA ALA A 118 -5.00 -15.29 -2.21
C ALA A 118 -4.71 -16.13 -3.46
N ARG A 119 -3.75 -15.70 -4.29
CA ARG A 119 -3.30 -16.47 -5.45
C ARG A 119 -2.73 -17.83 -5.04
N HIS A 120 -1.86 -17.86 -4.03
CA HIS A 120 -1.32 -19.11 -3.51
C HIS A 120 -2.43 -20.05 -3.00
N ARG A 121 -3.43 -19.54 -2.28
CA ARG A 121 -4.59 -20.34 -1.82
C ARG A 121 -5.40 -20.89 -2.98
N LEU A 122 -5.61 -20.09 -4.03
CA LEU A 122 -6.29 -20.53 -5.25
C LEU A 122 -5.51 -21.65 -5.95
N ASP A 123 -4.18 -21.52 -6.04
CA ASP A 123 -3.32 -22.51 -6.68
C ASP A 123 -3.36 -23.86 -5.93
N VAL A 124 -3.33 -23.82 -4.59
CA VAL A 124 -3.50 -25.02 -3.75
C VAL A 124 -4.89 -25.64 -3.93
N ALA A 125 -5.95 -24.83 -3.94
CA ALA A 125 -7.32 -25.31 -4.14
C ALA A 125 -7.50 -25.98 -5.51
N GLN A 126 -6.87 -25.44 -6.57
CA GLN A 126 -6.87 -26.07 -7.90
C GLN A 126 -6.12 -27.40 -7.90
N GLN A 127 -4.93 -27.46 -7.30
CA GLN A 127 -4.15 -28.71 -7.19
C GLN A 127 -4.92 -29.80 -6.41
N LEU A 128 -5.62 -29.42 -5.33
CA LEU A 128 -6.47 -30.35 -4.58
C LEU A 128 -7.66 -30.84 -5.42
N ALA A 129 -8.30 -29.96 -6.19
CA ALA A 129 -9.39 -30.35 -7.09
C ALA A 129 -8.92 -31.31 -8.19
N GLU A 130 -7.74 -31.06 -8.79
CA GLU A 130 -7.11 -31.95 -9.77
C GLU A 130 -6.73 -33.31 -9.15
N GLY A 131 -6.18 -33.30 -7.93
CA GLY A 131 -5.88 -34.52 -7.17
C GLY A 131 -7.13 -35.34 -6.86
N HIS A 132 -8.22 -34.71 -6.43
CA HIS A 132 -9.50 -35.38 -6.23
C HIS A 132 -10.10 -35.93 -7.53
N ALA A 133 -10.00 -35.18 -8.64
CA ALA A 133 -10.44 -35.67 -9.95
C ALA A 133 -9.62 -36.89 -10.40
N HIS A 134 -8.31 -36.88 -10.16
CA HIS A 134 -7.43 -38.02 -10.44
C HIS A 134 -7.79 -39.24 -9.58
N LEU A 135 -7.99 -39.05 -8.27
CA LEU A 135 -8.43 -40.12 -7.36
C LEU A 135 -9.81 -40.67 -7.76
N ALA A 136 -10.77 -39.82 -8.11
CA ALA A 136 -12.07 -40.26 -8.63
C ALA A 136 -11.94 -41.04 -9.95
N SER A 137 -11.04 -40.63 -10.83
CA SER A 137 -10.72 -41.36 -12.06
C SER A 137 -10.08 -42.72 -11.78
N LEU A 138 -9.28 -42.87 -10.72
CA LEU A 138 -8.73 -44.15 -10.27
C LEU A 138 -9.80 -45.02 -9.60
N ALA A 139 -10.71 -44.42 -8.83
CA ALA A 139 -11.84 -45.12 -8.20
C ALA A 139 -12.78 -45.76 -9.24
N ALA A 140 -12.99 -45.07 -10.37
CA ALA A 140 -13.78 -45.57 -11.49
C ALA A 140 -13.18 -46.83 -12.15
N ILE A 141 -11.92 -47.17 -11.85
CA ILE A 141 -11.20 -48.36 -12.33
C ILE A 141 -11.32 -49.53 -11.32
N GLY A 142 -11.96 -49.34 -10.16
CA GLY A 142 -12.43 -50.42 -9.29
C GLY A 142 -12.03 -50.38 -7.81
N GLU A 143 -11.40 -49.31 -7.31
CA GLU A 143 -11.05 -49.19 -5.88
C GLU A 143 -11.98 -48.21 -5.15
N PRO A 144 -12.52 -48.57 -3.96
CA PRO A 144 -13.44 -47.70 -3.23
C PRO A 144 -12.66 -46.55 -2.56
N LEU A 145 -12.97 -45.32 -2.93
CA LEU A 145 -12.43 -44.10 -2.31
C LEU A 145 -13.52 -43.38 -1.48
N PRO A 146 -13.13 -42.71 -0.38
CA PRO A 146 -14.06 -42.10 0.56
C PRO A 146 -14.77 -40.88 -0.04
N ASN A 147 -16.06 -40.77 0.29
CA ASN A 147 -17.03 -39.80 -0.24
C ASN A 147 -16.49 -38.36 -0.37
N ALA A 148 -16.36 -37.89 -1.61
CA ALA A 148 -16.23 -36.48 -1.96
C ALA A 148 -17.61 -35.82 -1.90
N ALA A 149 -18.10 -35.50 -0.70
CA ALA A 149 -19.36 -34.77 -0.53
C ALA A 149 -19.10 -33.39 0.09
N ASN A 150 -19.42 -32.35 -0.68
CA ASN A 150 -19.58 -30.95 -0.30
C ASN A 150 -18.39 -30.28 0.43
N THR A 151 -17.47 -29.74 -0.36
CA THR A 151 -16.61 -28.64 0.09
C THR A 151 -17.23 -27.33 -0.41
N ASP A 152 -18.03 -26.71 0.44
CA ASP A 152 -18.13 -25.25 0.46
C ASP A 152 -16.66 -24.75 0.48
N GLN A 153 -16.21 -24.00 -0.53
CA GLN A 153 -14.80 -23.61 -0.70
C GLN A 153 -14.61 -22.19 -0.10
N PRO A 154 -14.38 -22.06 1.23
CA PRO A 154 -14.17 -20.76 1.86
C PRO A 154 -12.99 -20.01 1.26
N GLU A 155 -11.98 -20.73 0.76
CA GLU A 155 -10.79 -20.17 0.12
C GLU A 155 -11.14 -19.43 -1.18
N LEU A 156 -12.10 -19.95 -1.95
CA LEU A 156 -12.57 -19.33 -3.19
C LEU A 156 -13.35 -18.04 -2.91
N ARG A 157 -14.20 -18.07 -1.87
CA ARG A 157 -14.95 -16.88 -1.43
C ARG A 157 -14.03 -15.79 -0.89
N GLU A 158 -13.01 -16.17 -0.11
CA GLU A 158 -12.02 -15.22 0.40
C GLU A 158 -11.17 -14.63 -0.73
N ALA A 159 -10.74 -15.45 -1.70
CA ALA A 159 -10.01 -14.97 -2.87
C ALA A 159 -10.83 -13.97 -3.70
N LEU A 160 -12.11 -14.24 -3.94
CA LEU A 160 -13.02 -13.31 -4.63
C LEU A 160 -13.24 -12.01 -3.86
N ARG A 161 -13.36 -12.08 -2.52
CA ARG A 161 -13.48 -10.88 -1.67
C ARG A 161 -12.25 -9.99 -1.81
N LEU A 162 -11.05 -10.58 -1.76
CA LEU A 162 -9.78 -9.87 -1.88
C LEU A 162 -9.56 -9.26 -3.27
N VAL A 163 -9.97 -9.96 -4.34
CA VAL A 163 -9.98 -9.41 -5.70
C VAL A 163 -10.83 -8.14 -5.77
N HIS A 164 -12.04 -8.16 -5.23
CA HIS A 164 -12.92 -6.99 -5.25
C HIS A 164 -12.43 -5.84 -4.37
N GLU A 165 -11.80 -6.15 -3.23
CA GLU A 165 -11.17 -5.14 -2.36
C GLU A 165 -10.00 -4.46 -3.08
N ALA A 166 -9.18 -5.21 -3.82
CA ALA A 166 -8.10 -4.66 -4.63
C ALA A 166 -8.58 -3.87 -5.85
N GLU A 167 -9.62 -4.35 -6.55
CA GLU A 167 -10.27 -3.60 -7.65
C GLU A 167 -10.81 -2.26 -7.14
N ALA A 168 -11.48 -2.24 -5.98
CA ALA A 168 -11.97 -1.00 -5.37
C ALA A 168 -10.84 -0.04 -4.95
N LEU A 169 -9.69 -0.57 -4.51
CA LEU A 169 -8.51 0.23 -4.17
C LEU A 169 -7.79 0.78 -5.41
N ALA A 170 -7.74 0.01 -6.49
CA ALA A 170 -7.19 0.46 -7.78
C ALA A 170 -8.13 1.45 -8.51
N GLU A 171 -9.45 1.32 -8.34
CA GLU A 171 -10.46 2.20 -8.93
C GLU A 171 -10.69 3.51 -8.14
N LEU A 172 -10.16 3.62 -6.91
CA LEU A 172 -10.11 4.89 -6.19
C LEU A 172 -9.20 5.86 -6.97
N LYS A 173 -9.81 6.59 -7.91
CA LYS A 173 -9.26 7.73 -8.64
C LYS A 173 -8.76 8.88 -7.76
N GLU A 174 -8.88 8.75 -6.44
CA GLU A 174 -8.45 9.76 -5.45
C GLU A 174 -6.97 9.62 -5.06
N TRP A 175 -6.22 8.72 -5.71
CA TRP A 175 -4.78 8.55 -5.50
C TRP A 175 -3.93 9.35 -6.52
N SER A 176 -4.56 10.12 -7.42
CA SER A 176 -3.88 11.11 -8.28
C SER A 176 -3.80 12.49 -7.62
#